data_AF-A0A1X0XL89-F1
#
_entry.id   AF-A0A1X0XL89-F1
#
_cell.length_a   1.000
_cell.length_b   1.000
_cell.length_c   1.000
_cell.angle_alpha   90.00
_cell.angle_beta   90.00
_cell.angle_gamma   90.00
#
_symmetry.space_group_name_H-M   'P 1'
#
loop_
_entity.id
_entity.type
_entity.pdbx_description
1 polymer ?
#
loop_
_entity_poly.entity_id
_entity_poly.type
_entity_poly.pdbx_seq_one_letter_code
_entity_poly.pdbx_strand_id
1 'polypeptide(L)'
;MGGTDLAGVNPASVTCVRQGGKIDIGSGSTGGAQQALAVVMTDEATPKVESLALVVDGNALSVANNMGAQVGSANVAVDGKTYTITGQAQGADLKNPMAGMITKDFSIKVTCG
;
A
#
# COMPACT_ATOMS: atom_id res chain seq x y z
N MET A 1 7.47 8.65 13.14
CA MET A 1 6.44 8.77 14.19
C MET A 1 5.34 9.69 13.68
N GLY A 2 4.07 9.28 13.74
CA GLY A 2 2.92 10.15 13.52
C GLY A 2 2.28 9.99 12.14
N GLY A 3 1.06 9.45 12.11
CA GLY A 3 0.23 9.22 10.93
C GLY A 3 0.01 10.47 10.10
N THR A 4 0.99 10.79 9.26
CA THR A 4 0.87 11.76 8.19
C THR A 4 0.40 10.94 7.00
N ASP A 5 -0.74 11.30 6.43
CA ASP A 5 -1.18 10.76 5.14
C ASP A 5 0.03 10.74 4.20
N LEU A 6 0.27 9.62 3.51
CA LEU A 6 1.42 9.46 2.62
C LEU A 6 1.53 10.72 1.75
N ALA A 7 2.56 11.52 2.00
CA ALA A 7 2.64 12.90 1.55
C ALA A 7 2.86 12.93 0.04
N GLY A 8 1.80 12.76 -0.74
CA GLY A 8 1.76 12.73 -2.20
C GLY A 8 1.00 11.55 -2.83
N VAL A 9 0.35 10.70 -2.02
CA VAL A 9 -0.82 9.95 -2.49
C VAL A 9 -1.99 10.93 -2.47
N ASN A 10 -2.36 11.47 -3.63
CA ASN A 10 -3.52 12.36 -3.70
C ASN A 10 -4.78 11.53 -3.40
N PRO A 11 -5.52 11.79 -2.31
CA PRO A 11 -6.73 11.03 -2.01
C PRO A 11 -7.80 11.14 -3.12
N ALA A 12 -7.74 12.17 -3.98
CA ALA A 12 -8.60 12.29 -5.15
C ALA A 12 -8.17 11.43 -6.36
N SER A 13 -6.94 10.90 -6.37
CA SER A 13 -6.47 9.96 -7.41
C SER A 13 -6.61 8.49 -6.98
N VAL A 14 -7.19 8.23 -5.81
CA VAL A 14 -7.41 6.87 -5.34
C VAL A 14 -8.58 6.26 -6.11
N THR A 15 -8.30 5.17 -6.82
CA THR A 15 -9.31 4.34 -7.47
C THR A 15 -9.44 3.03 -6.71
N CYS A 16 -10.69 2.58 -6.52
CA CYS A 16 -10.98 1.26 -5.98
C CYS A 16 -11.77 0.47 -7.02
N VAL A 17 -11.27 -0.69 -7.42
CA VAL A 17 -11.93 -1.61 -8.35
C VAL A 17 -12.24 -2.90 -7.61
N ARG A 18 -13.47 -3.40 -7.73
CA ARG A 18 -13.85 -4.71 -7.22
C ARG A 18 -13.98 -5.68 -8.37
N GLN A 19 -13.18 -6.73 -8.39
CA GLN A 19 -13.21 -7.74 -9.44
C GLN A 19 -12.70 -9.08 -8.91
N GLY A 20 -13.38 -10.19 -9.29
CA GLY A 20 -12.89 -11.53 -9.00
C GLY A 20 -12.71 -11.87 -7.51
N GLY A 21 -13.52 -11.27 -6.63
CA GLY A 21 -13.39 -11.45 -5.18
C GLY A 21 -12.21 -10.68 -4.57
N LYS A 22 -11.69 -9.67 -5.27
CA LYS A 22 -10.63 -8.77 -4.82
C LYS A 22 -11.08 -7.32 -4.84
N ILE A 23 -10.42 -6.52 -4.01
CA ILE A 23 -10.45 -5.06 -4.01
C ILE A 23 -9.06 -4.58 -4.42
N ASP A 24 -8.96 -3.99 -5.60
CA ASP A 24 -7.76 -3.34 -6.10
C ASP A 24 -7.83 -1.86 -5.78
N ILE A 25 -6.87 -1.36 -5.00
CA ILE A 25 -6.75 0.05 -4.64
C ILE A 25 -5.51 0.60 -5.35
N GLY A 26 -5.70 1.57 -6.23
CA GLY A 26 -4.62 2.24 -6.97
C GLY A 26 -4.59 3.72 -6.67
N SER A 27 -3.39 4.30 -6.60
CA SER A 27 -3.21 5.75 -6.68
C SER A 27 -1.87 6.07 -7.29
N GLY A 28 -1.82 7.08 -8.16
CA GLY A 28 -0.58 7.53 -8.78
C GLY A 28 -0.61 9.01 -9.06
N SER A 29 0.54 9.66 -8.92
CA SER A 29 0.72 11.04 -9.37
C SER A 29 0.82 11.07 -10.91
N THR A 30 0.04 11.94 -11.56
CA THR A 30 0.15 12.20 -13.01
C THR A 30 1.36 13.07 -13.38
N GLY A 31 2.11 13.58 -12.39
CA GLY A 31 3.24 14.50 -12.56
C GLY A 31 4.62 13.84 -12.61
N GLY A 32 4.70 12.51 -12.74
CA GLY A 32 5.96 11.74 -12.71
C GLY A 32 6.01 10.74 -11.57
N ALA A 33 6.97 9.81 -11.67
CA ALA A 33 7.16 8.61 -10.84
C ALA A 33 7.54 8.85 -9.37
N GLN A 34 7.18 9.99 -8.78
CA GLN A 34 7.56 10.27 -7.39
C GLN A 34 6.82 9.39 -6.39
N GLN A 35 5.53 9.11 -6.62
CA GLN A 35 4.69 8.35 -5.67
C GLN A 35 3.62 7.52 -6.36
N ALA A 36 3.50 6.27 -5.91
CA ALA A 36 2.52 5.32 -6.41
C ALA A 36 2.12 4.34 -5.30
N LEU A 37 0.85 3.95 -5.31
CA LEU A 37 0.28 2.95 -4.42
C LEU A 37 -0.53 1.95 -5.26
N ALA A 38 -0.29 0.67 -5.03
CA ALA A 38 -1.15 -0.42 -5.48
C ALA A 38 -1.35 -1.39 -4.32
N VAL A 39 -2.60 -1.71 -4.00
CA VAL A 39 -2.96 -2.70 -2.98
C VAL A 39 -3.96 -3.67 -3.59
N VAL A 40 -3.73 -4.96 -3.37
CA VAL A 40 -4.70 -6.02 -3.66
C VAL A 40 -5.14 -6.63 -2.34
N MET A 41 -6.45 -6.59 -2.09
CA MET A 41 -7.06 -7.18 -0.90
C MET A 41 -8.16 -8.17 -1.27
N THR A 42 -8.50 -9.09 -0.37
CA THR A 42 -9.72 -9.90 -0.52
C THR A 42 -10.97 -9.03 -0.38
N ASP A 43 -11.99 -9.30 -1.20
CA ASP A 43 -13.31 -8.66 -1.11
C ASP A 43 -14.24 -9.49 -0.22
N GLU A 44 -13.98 -9.44 1.09
CA GLU A 44 -14.75 -10.16 2.11
C GLU A 44 -14.94 -9.30 3.37
N ALA A 45 -15.74 -9.76 4.33
CA ALA A 45 -16.07 -8.98 5.54
C ALA A 45 -14.84 -8.61 6.38
N THR A 46 -13.82 -9.49 6.38
CA THR A 46 -12.52 -9.27 7.01
C THR A 46 -11.43 -9.29 5.94
N PRO A 47 -11.27 -8.21 5.17
CA PRO A 47 -10.35 -8.17 4.04
C PRO A 47 -8.91 -8.38 4.51
N LYS A 48 -8.12 -9.08 3.70
CA LYS A 48 -6.70 -9.33 3.91
C LYS A 48 -5.91 -8.76 2.75
N VAL A 49 -4.78 -8.12 3.05
CA VAL A 49 -3.83 -7.71 2.02
C VAL A 49 -3.12 -8.95 1.48
N GLU A 50 -3.24 -9.17 0.18
CA GLU A 50 -2.49 -10.18 -0.55
C GLU A 50 -1.17 -9.61 -1.07
N SER A 51 -1.22 -8.37 -1.58
CA SER A 51 -0.04 -7.64 -2.01
C SER A 51 -0.21 -6.14 -1.85
N LEU A 52 0.91 -5.47 -1.64
CA LEU A 52 1.02 -4.02 -1.63
C LEU A 52 2.33 -3.64 -2.32
N ALA A 53 2.27 -2.62 -3.18
CA ALA A 53 3.43 -1.95 -3.74
C ALA A 53 3.30 -0.45 -3.46
N LEU A 54 4.36 0.12 -2.90
CA LEU A 54 4.41 1.52 -2.50
C LEU A 54 5.72 2.13 -2.97
N VAL A 55 5.62 3.19 -3.76
CA VAL A 55 6.73 4.09 -4.04
C VAL A 55 6.46 5.39 -3.30
N VAL A 56 7.32 5.73 -2.34
CA VAL A 56 7.17 6.95 -1.55
C VAL A 56 8.53 7.43 -1.05
N ASP A 57 8.75 8.75 -1.14
CA ASP A 57 9.97 9.41 -0.65
C ASP A 57 11.29 8.82 -1.18
N GLY A 58 11.26 8.23 -2.39
CA GLY A 58 12.42 7.57 -2.99
C GLY A 58 12.67 6.16 -2.43
N ASN A 59 11.68 5.51 -1.83
CA ASN A 59 11.72 4.10 -1.47
C ASN A 59 10.76 3.33 -2.37
N ALA A 60 11.15 2.13 -2.80
CA ALA A 60 10.25 1.15 -3.41
C ALA A 60 10.06 0.00 -2.42
N LEU A 61 8.84 -0.14 -1.89
CA LEU A 61 8.49 -1.03 -0.80
C LEU A 61 7.34 -1.95 -1.21
N SER A 62 7.31 -3.15 -0.64
CA SER A 62 6.25 -4.12 -0.88
C SER A 62 5.84 -4.92 0.35
N VAL A 63 4.62 -5.42 0.30
CA VAL A 63 4.12 -6.52 1.12
C VAL A 63 3.64 -7.61 0.16
N ALA A 64 3.93 -8.86 0.46
CA ALA A 64 3.40 -10.02 -0.25
C ALA A 64 3.05 -11.11 0.76
N ASN A 65 1.79 -11.55 0.74
CA ASN A 65 1.26 -12.61 1.61
C ASN A 65 0.60 -13.74 0.80
N ASN A 66 0.89 -13.83 -0.50
CA ASN A 66 0.32 -14.81 -1.39
C ASN A 66 1.35 -15.87 -1.82
N MET A 67 0.85 -17.05 -2.20
CA MET A 67 1.62 -18.11 -2.88
C MET A 67 2.93 -18.57 -2.18
N GLY A 68 3.00 -18.52 -0.85
CA GLY A 68 4.14 -19.03 -0.08
C GLY A 68 5.36 -18.10 0.01
N ALA A 69 5.28 -16.90 -0.58
CA ALA A 69 6.22 -15.83 -0.31
C ALA A 69 5.64 -14.91 0.78
N GLN A 70 6.40 -14.66 1.84
CA GLN A 70 6.03 -13.70 2.87
C GLN A 70 7.07 -12.58 2.93
N VAL A 71 6.67 -11.39 2.49
CA VAL A 71 7.46 -10.16 2.55
C VAL A 71 6.66 -9.14 3.34
N GLY A 72 7.23 -8.61 4.40
CA GLY A 72 6.55 -7.65 5.26
C GLY A 72 5.35 -8.24 6.01
N SER A 73 4.45 -7.34 6.44
CA SER A 73 3.19 -7.67 7.09
C SER A 73 2.17 -6.55 6.84
N ALA A 74 0.89 -6.89 6.84
CA ALA A 74 -0.18 -5.91 6.70
C ALA A 74 -1.47 -6.40 7.37
N ASN A 75 -2.17 -5.47 8.00
CA ASN A 75 -3.47 -5.64 8.64
C ASN A 75 -4.44 -4.61 8.07
N VAL A 76 -5.73 -4.97 7.99
CA VAL A 76 -6.80 -4.09 7.51
C VAL A 76 -7.84 -3.91 8.62
N ALA A 77 -8.18 -2.66 8.91
CA ALA A 77 -9.35 -2.29 9.68
C ALA A 77 -10.39 -1.63 8.76
N VAL A 78 -11.66 -2.00 8.94
CA VAL A 78 -12.78 -1.52 8.10
C VAL A 78 -13.73 -0.67 8.93
N ASP A 79 -14.02 0.54 8.45
CA ASP A 79 -15.03 1.44 8.99
C ASP A 79 -15.94 1.92 7.85
N GLY A 80 -17.06 1.22 7.67
CA GLY A 80 -17.97 1.42 6.54
C GLY A 80 -17.27 1.21 5.20
N LYS A 81 -17.09 2.30 4.44
CA LYS A 81 -16.38 2.31 3.14
C LYS A 81 -14.88 2.64 3.25
N THR A 82 -14.40 2.85 4.48
CA THR A 82 -13.02 3.26 4.75
C THR A 82 -12.19 2.06 5.19
N TYR A 83 -11.06 1.87 4.53
CA TYR A 83 -10.06 0.84 4.82
C TYR A 83 -8.83 1.53 5.41
N THR A 84 -8.41 1.09 6.60
CA THR A 84 -7.14 1.49 7.21
C THR A 84 -6.19 0.30 7.14
N ILE A 85 -5.12 0.44 6.37
CA ILE A 85 -4.12 -0.61 6.13
C ILE A 85 -2.84 -0.21 6.85
N THR A 86 -2.33 -1.07 7.73
CA THR A 86 -1.13 -0.81 8.53
C THR A 86 -0.21 -2.00 8.50
N GLY A 87 1.10 -1.77 8.58
CA GLY A 87 2.06 -2.86 8.72
C GLY A 87 3.48 -2.46 8.42
N GLN A 88 4.30 -3.43 8.03
CA GLN A 88 5.70 -3.25 7.65
C GLN A 88 5.90 -3.68 6.21
N ALA A 89 6.39 -2.78 5.37
CA ALA A 89 6.77 -3.08 4.00
C ALA A 89 8.30 -3.14 3.87
N GLN A 90 8.79 -3.97 2.96
CA GLN A 90 10.22 -4.16 2.73
C GLN A 90 10.59 -3.86 1.29
N GLY A 91 11.82 -3.43 1.04
CA GLY A 91 12.27 -3.18 -0.32
C GLY A 91 13.58 -2.41 -0.38
N ALA A 92 13.67 -1.45 -1.28
CA ALA A 92 14.91 -0.73 -1.58
C ALA A 92 14.79 0.78 -1.36
N ASP A 93 15.87 1.37 -0.88
CA ASP A 93 16.09 2.82 -0.91
C ASP A 93 16.64 3.20 -2.31
N LEU A 94 15.81 3.88 -3.11
CA LEU A 94 16.19 4.32 -4.46
C LEU A 94 17.18 5.48 -4.44
N LYS A 95 17.28 6.21 -3.32
CA LYS A 95 18.28 7.27 -3.11
C LYS A 95 19.62 6.69 -2.66
N ASN A 96 19.62 5.50 -2.05
CA ASN A 96 20.82 4.77 -1.69
C ASN A 96 20.73 3.27 -2.05
N PRO A 97 20.98 2.91 -3.32
CA PRO A 97 20.91 1.51 -3.78
C PRO A 97 21.88 0.55 -3.07
N MET A 98 22.90 1.07 -2.36
CA MET A 98 23.86 0.27 -1.59
C MET A 98 23.40 0.00 -0.15
N ALA A 99 22.28 0.56 0.31
CA ALA A 99 21.73 0.34 1.65
C ALA A 99 21.25 -1.10 1.88
N GLY A 100 21.08 -1.88 0.81
CA GLY A 100 20.48 -3.21 0.87
C GLY A 100 18.97 -3.14 1.12
N MET A 101 18.43 -4.21 1.70
CA MET A 101 17.01 -4.32 2.01
C MET A 101 16.64 -3.42 3.18
N ILE A 102 15.65 -2.55 2.99
CA ILE A 102 15.09 -1.71 4.04
C ILE A 102 13.70 -2.20 4.46
N THR A 103 13.36 -1.97 5.73
CA THR A 103 12.01 -2.20 6.28
C THR A 103 11.44 -0.87 6.79
N LYS A 104 10.18 -0.59 6.49
CA LYS A 104 9.48 0.64 6.89
C LYS A 104 8.07 0.33 7.35
N ASP A 105 7.67 0.94 8.47
CA ASP A 105 6.27 0.97 8.88
C ASP A 105 5.46 1.85 7.92
N PHE A 106 4.20 1.48 7.69
CA PHE A 106 3.27 2.28 6.91
C PHE A 106 1.86 2.30 7.54
N SER A 107 1.12 3.36 7.23
CA SER A 107 -0.32 3.48 7.51
C SER A 107 -0.98 4.17 6.32
N ILE A 108 -1.98 3.52 5.74
CA ILE A 108 -2.74 4.00 4.58
C ILE A 108 -4.19 4.02 4.97
N LYS A 109 -4.86 5.15 4.78
CA LYS A 109 -6.30 5.28 4.96
C LYS A 109 -6.93 5.63 3.62
N VAL A 110 -7.85 4.79 3.15
CA VAL A 110 -8.53 4.95 1.86
C VAL A 110 -10.03 4.78 2.06
N THR A 111 -10.82 5.66 1.45
CA THR A 111 -12.27 5.51 1.37
C THR A 111 -12.66 5.15 -0.07
N CYS A 112 -13.26 3.98 -0.26
CA CYS A 112 -13.74 3.52 -1.57
C CYS A 112 -15.22 3.89 -1.75
N GLY A 113 -15.51 4.88 -2.58
CA GLY A 113 -16.84 5.47 -2.82
C GLY A 113 -17.66 4.74 -3.85
#